data_AF-A0A257LW19-F1
#
_entry.id   AF-A0A257LW19-F1
#
_cell.length_a   1.000
_cell.length_b   1.000
_cell.length_c   1.000
_cell.angle_alpha   90.00
_cell.angle_beta   90.00
_cell.angle_gamma   90.00
#
_symmetry.space_group_name_H-M   'P 1'
#
loop_
_entity.id
_entity.type
_entity.pdbx_description
1 polymer ?
#
loop_
_entity_poly.entity_id
_entity_poly.type
_entity_poly.pdbx_seq_one_letter_code
_entity_poly.pdbx_strand_id
1 'polypeptide(L)'
;MSDFLEHFKLAQPVWLFLLIPVLLLLVLRRGRGAAAAVTFPNVPVLLSLGKAARQGAWNFGMPLAWLALFISIFALARPVWRNEYQSRSASGIDIVIAFDVSLSMDIDDFQQNGYALKRIHAAKGVVKDFINRRPDDR
;
A
#
# COMPACT_ATOMS: atom_id res chain seq x y z
N MET A 1 11.08 6.29 -14.59
CA MET A 1 10.81 4.85 -14.36
C MET A 1 10.71 4.50 -12.87
N SER A 2 11.33 5.28 -11.97
CA SER A 2 11.21 5.14 -10.51
C SER A 2 9.78 5.39 -10.00
N ASP A 3 9.13 6.47 -10.44
CA ASP A 3 7.82 6.88 -9.93
C ASP A 3 6.74 5.81 -10.10
N PHE A 4 6.81 5.00 -11.16
CA PHE A 4 5.83 3.94 -11.41
C PHE A 4 5.89 2.81 -10.36
N LEU A 5 7.09 2.50 -9.86
CA LEU A 5 7.30 1.47 -8.84
C LEU A 5 7.09 1.99 -7.42
N GLU A 6 7.28 3.29 -7.18
CA GLU A 6 7.03 3.92 -5.88
C GLU A 6 5.56 3.85 -5.44
N HIS A 7 4.64 3.93 -6.40
CA HIS A 7 3.20 3.87 -6.16
C HIS A 7 2.63 2.44 -6.15
N PHE A 8 3.45 1.44 -6.47
CA PHE A 8 3.03 0.04 -6.50
C PHE A 8 3.16 -0.58 -5.11
N LYS A 9 2.04 -1.01 -4.54
CA LYS A 9 2.00 -1.71 -3.25
C LYS A 9 1.14 -2.96 -3.35
N LEU A 10 1.53 -4.00 -2.63
CA LEU A 10 0.69 -5.18 -2.38
C LEU A 10 -0.14 -4.91 -1.14
N ALA A 11 -1.46 -4.87 -1.26
CA ALA A 11 -2.32 -4.59 -0.11
C ALA A 11 -2.37 -5.77 0.89
N GLN A 12 -2.12 -7.00 0.42
CA GLN A 12 -2.17 -8.21 1.25
C GLN A 12 -1.02 -9.17 0.92
N PRO A 13 0.24 -8.81 1.22
CA PRO A 13 1.42 -9.59 0.83
C PRO A 13 1.46 -11.00 1.45
N VAL A 14 0.71 -11.24 2.54
CA VAL A 14 0.64 -12.53 3.25
C VAL A 14 0.22 -13.68 2.34
N TRP A 15 -0.61 -13.44 1.32
CA TRP A 15 -1.02 -14.47 0.38
C TRP A 15 0.12 -15.04 -0.46
N LEU A 16 1.23 -14.30 -0.63
CA LEU A 16 2.41 -14.80 -1.33
C LEU A 16 3.07 -15.99 -0.61
N PHE A 17 2.85 -16.16 0.70
CA PHE A 17 3.35 -17.33 1.42
C PHE A 17 2.76 -18.65 0.90
N LEU A 18 1.61 -18.63 0.20
CA LEU A 18 1.08 -19.80 -0.50
C LEU A 18 1.97 -20.29 -1.65
N LEU A 19 2.90 -19.47 -2.13
CA LEU A 19 3.90 -19.93 -3.11
C LEU A 19 4.85 -20.98 -2.51
N ILE A 20 5.09 -20.96 -1.20
CA ILE A 20 5.98 -21.91 -0.52
C ILE A 20 5.45 -23.35 -0.64
N PRO A 21 4.20 -23.69 -0.20
CA PRO A 21 3.68 -25.04 -0.37
C PRO A 21 3.52 -25.42 -1.85
N VAL A 22 3.21 -24.47 -2.74
CA VAL A 22 3.14 -24.70 -4.19
C VAL A 22 4.49 -25.15 -4.77
N LEU A 23 5.58 -24.44 -4.43
CA LEU A 23 6.93 -24.79 -4.85
C LEU A 23 7.38 -26.12 -4.24
N LEU A 24 7.04 -26.37 -2.97
CA LEU A 24 7.34 -27.63 -2.30
C LEU A 24 6.63 -28.81 -2.99
N LEU A 25 5.36 -28.66 -3.37
CA LEU A 25 4.63 -29.66 -4.15
C LEU A 25 5.27 -29.91 -5.52
N LEU A 26 5.74 -28.87 -6.21
CA LEU A 26 6.46 -29.01 -7.48
C LEU A 26 7.76 -29.82 -7.33
N VAL A 27 8.54 -29.55 -6.28
CA VAL A 27 9.79 -30.26 -5.98
C VAL A 27 9.51 -31.71 -5.59
N LEU A 28 8.55 -31.96 -4.69
CA LEU A 28 8.16 -33.30 -4.28
C LEU A 28 7.58 -34.13 -5.43
N ARG A 29 6.92 -33.50 -6.39
CA ARG A 29 6.41 -34.17 -7.59
C ARG A 29 7.53 -34.60 -8.54
N ARG A 30 8.63 -33.86 -8.63
CA ARG A 30 9.82 -34.26 -9.42
C ARG A 30 10.47 -35.55 -8.90
N GLY A 31 10.40 -35.82 -7.59
CA GLY A 31 10.91 -37.06 -6.99
C GLY A 31 9.99 -38.28 -7.17
N ARG A 32 8.73 -38.07 -7.59
CA ARG A 32 7.75 -39.13 -7.83
C ARG A 32 7.62 -39.37 -9.34
N GLY A 33 8.58 -40.11 -9.90
CA GLY A 33 8.30 -40.90 -11.10
C GLY A 33 7.05 -41.74 -10.82
N ALA A 34 6.17 -41.90 -11.81
CA ALA A 34 4.90 -42.60 -11.65
C ALA A 34 5.11 -44.04 -11.15
N ALA A 35 5.16 -44.21 -9.82
CA ALA A 35 5.11 -45.52 -9.22
C ALA A 35 3.73 -46.06 -9.57
N ALA A 36 3.71 -47.08 -10.44
CA ALA A 36 2.49 -47.75 -10.86
C ALA A 36 1.72 -48.14 -9.59
N ALA A 37 0.58 -47.48 -9.35
CA ALA A 37 -0.26 -47.74 -8.19
C ALA A 37 -0.90 -49.15 -8.24
N VAL A 38 -0.76 -49.84 -9.37
CA VAL A 38 -1.21 -51.22 -9.56
C VAL A 38 -0.08 -52.04 -10.16
N THR A 39 0.51 -52.91 -9.34
CA THR A 39 1.42 -53.96 -9.79
C THR A 39 0.59 -55.09 -10.39
N PHE A 40 0.44 -55.11 -11.71
CA PHE A 40 -0.20 -56.23 -12.40
C PHE A 40 0.83 -57.35 -12.66
N PRO A 41 0.57 -58.60 -12.20
CA PRO A 41 1.48 -59.73 -12.43
C PRO A 41 1.67 -60.08 -13.92
N ASN A 42 0.69 -59.76 -14.77
CA ASN A 42 0.69 -60.10 -16.20
C ASN A 42 0.65 -58.85 -17.08
N VAL A 43 1.78 -58.13 -17.14
CA VAL A 43 2.01 -56.97 -18.02
C VAL A 43 1.71 -57.24 -19.51
N PRO A 44 1.98 -58.42 -20.10
CA PRO A 44 1.78 -58.65 -21.53
C PRO A 44 0.30 -58.65 -21.98
N VAL A 45 -0.62 -59.13 -21.14
CA VAL A 45 -2.06 -59.21 -21.47
C VAL A 45 -2.75 -57.86 -21.37
N LEU A 46 -2.28 -57.01 -20.46
CA LEU A 46 -2.80 -55.65 -20.30
C LEU A 46 -2.34 -54.73 -21.45
N LEU A 47 -1.10 -54.90 -21.91
CA LEU A 47 -0.56 -54.17 -23.08
C LEU A 47 -1.21 -54.61 -24.40
N SER A 48 -1.69 -55.84 -24.51
CA SER A 48 -2.40 -56.33 -25.71
C SER A 48 -3.87 -55.89 -25.77
N LEU A 49 -4.50 -55.61 -24.62
CA LEU A 49 -5.88 -55.13 -24.52
C LEU A 49 -5.99 -53.59 -24.50
N GLY A 50 -4.95 -52.90 -24.02
CA GLY A 50 -4.92 -51.44 -23.93
C GLY A 50 -4.21 -50.82 -25.12
N LYS A 51 -4.89 -49.96 -25.89
CA LYS A 51 -4.18 -48.97 -26.70
C LYS A 51 -3.34 -48.13 -25.74
N ALA A 52 -2.02 -48.12 -25.92
CA ALA A 52 -1.16 -47.15 -25.25
C ALA A 52 -1.80 -45.78 -25.50
N ALA A 53 -2.29 -45.14 -24.42
CA ALA A 53 -2.87 -43.81 -24.51
C ALA A 53 -1.80 -42.96 -25.19
N ARG A 54 -2.03 -42.62 -26.45
CA ARG A 54 -1.12 -41.83 -27.25
C ARG A 54 -1.01 -40.53 -26.45
N GLN A 55 0.10 -40.35 -25.75
CA GLN A 55 0.46 -39.09 -25.09
C GLN A 55 0.75 -38.12 -26.24
N GLY A 56 -0.31 -37.77 -26.96
CA GLY A 56 -0.29 -37.07 -28.21
C GLY A 56 -0.50 -35.60 -27.93
N ALA A 57 0.47 -34.83 -28.42
CA ALA A 57 0.40 -33.41 -28.69
C ALA A 57 0.06 -32.51 -27.48
N TRP A 58 1.11 -31.93 -26.92
CA TRP A 58 1.06 -30.80 -25.99
C TRP A 58 0.38 -31.04 -24.65
N ASN A 59 1.15 -31.62 -23.73
CA ASN A 59 0.83 -31.69 -22.30
C ASN A 59 0.91 -30.32 -21.60
N PHE A 60 0.25 -29.30 -22.17
CA PHE A 60 0.20 -27.95 -21.61
C PHE A 60 -0.77 -27.81 -20.43
N GLY A 61 -1.66 -28.78 -20.21
CA GLY A 61 -2.66 -28.69 -19.14
C GLY A 61 -2.03 -28.51 -17.76
N MET A 62 -0.99 -29.28 -17.44
CA MET A 62 -0.29 -29.18 -16.15
C MET A 62 0.49 -27.85 -15.98
N PRO A 63 1.36 -27.42 -16.92
CA PRO A 63 2.05 -26.13 -16.78
C PRO A 63 1.07 -24.95 -16.80
N LEU A 64 -0.03 -25.02 -17.55
CA LEU A 64 -1.06 -23.98 -17.56
C LEU A 64 -1.81 -23.92 -16.23
N ALA A 65 -2.10 -25.06 -15.60
CA ALA A 65 -2.70 -25.09 -14.26
C ALA A 65 -1.78 -24.46 -13.21
N TRP A 66 -0.46 -24.70 -13.28
CA TRP A 66 0.50 -24.04 -12.39
C TRP A 66 0.62 -22.54 -12.65
N LEU A 67 0.63 -22.13 -13.92
CA LEU A 67 0.64 -20.71 -14.27
C LEU A 67 -0.63 -20.00 -13.77
N ALA A 68 -1.80 -20.62 -13.97
CA ALA A 68 -3.07 -20.11 -13.46
C ALA A 68 -3.03 -19.97 -11.93
N LEU A 69 -2.55 -21.01 -11.22
CA LEU A 69 -2.42 -20.97 -9.77
C LEU A 69 -1.48 -19.86 -9.29
N PHE A 70 -0.33 -19.68 -9.97
CA PHE A 70 0.61 -18.61 -9.66
C PHE A 70 -0.03 -17.22 -9.82
N ILE A 71 -0.73 -16.99 -10.94
CA ILE A 71 -1.44 -15.74 -11.20
C ILE A 71 -2.55 -15.52 -10.17
N SER A 72 -3.29 -16.56 -9.78
CA SER A 72 -4.32 -16.47 -8.73
C SER A 72 -3.74 -16.07 -7.38
N ILE A 73 -2.61 -16.66 -6.97
CA ILE A 73 -1.94 -16.30 -5.71
C ILE A 73 -1.44 -14.84 -5.76
N PHE A 74 -0.87 -14.42 -6.90
CA PHE A 74 -0.46 -13.04 -7.08
C PHE A 74 -1.65 -12.06 -7.05
N ALA A 75 -2.77 -12.43 -7.66
CA ALA A 75 -4.00 -11.63 -7.61
C ALA A 75 -4.55 -11.51 -6.18
N LEU A 76 -4.47 -12.57 -5.37
CA LEU A 76 -4.84 -12.54 -3.95
C LEU A 76 -3.95 -11.60 -3.13
N ALA A 77 -2.68 -11.42 -3.51
CA ALA A 77 -1.81 -10.43 -2.88
C ALA A 77 -2.26 -8.97 -3.11
N ARG A 78 -3.29 -8.76 -3.95
CA ARG A 78 -3.92 -7.48 -4.28
C ARG A 78 -2.88 -6.43 -4.71
N PRO A 79 -2.32 -6.56 -5.92
CA PRO A 79 -1.48 -5.51 -6.50
C PRO A 79 -2.33 -4.27 -6.73
N VAL A 80 -1.94 -3.15 -6.11
CA VAL A 80 -2.62 -1.87 -6.25
C VAL A 80 -1.62 -0.77 -6.59
N TRP A 81 -1.99 0.08 -7.55
CA TRP A 81 -1.35 1.38 -7.73
C TRP A 81 -2.11 2.40 -6.89
N ARG A 82 -1.46 2.92 -5.85
CA ARG A 82 -2.04 3.96 -5.01
C ARG A 82 -1.32 5.26 -5.28
N ASN A 83 -2.06 6.26 -5.76
CA ASN A 83 -1.59 7.63 -5.74
C ASN A 83 -1.65 8.10 -4.29
N GLU A 84 -0.48 8.22 -3.64
CA GLU A 84 -0.38 8.84 -2.33
C GLU A 84 -0.50 10.35 -2.53
N TYR A 85 -1.74 10.83 -2.60
CA TYR A 85 -2.00 12.23 -2.32
C TYR A 85 -1.61 12.45 -0.87
N GLN A 86 -0.44 13.06 -0.63
CA GLN A 86 -0.18 13.66 0.66
C GLN A 86 -1.21 14.77 0.84
N SER A 87 -2.36 14.43 1.42
CA SER A 87 -3.20 15.45 2.03
C SER A 87 -2.36 16.02 3.16
N ARG A 88 -1.73 17.17 2.92
CA ARG A 88 -1.49 18.09 4.02
C ARG A 88 -2.87 18.42 4.56
N SER A 89 -3.33 17.62 5.54
CA SER A 89 -4.43 18.01 6.39
C SER A 89 -3.90 19.17 7.22
N ALA A 90 -3.93 20.35 6.63
CA ALA A 90 -3.95 21.60 7.36
C ALA A 90 -5.26 21.56 8.15
N SER A 91 -5.23 20.96 9.32
CA SER A 91 -6.32 21.03 10.29
C SER A 91 -6.30 22.42 10.88
N GLY A 92 -6.82 23.39 10.12
CA GLY A 92 -7.05 24.74 10.59
C GLY A 92 -8.24 24.78 11.54
N ILE A 93 -8.18 25.64 12.57
CA ILE A 93 -9.35 26.02 13.37
C ILE A 93 -9.80 27.44 13.00
N ASP A 94 -11.09 27.73 13.18
CA ASP A 94 -11.64 29.09 13.02
C ASP A 94 -11.45 29.89 14.32
N ILE A 95 -10.80 31.06 14.25
CA ILE A 95 -10.43 31.89 15.39
C ILE A 95 -11.02 33.30 15.20
N VAL A 96 -11.95 33.68 16.07
CA VAL A 96 -12.46 35.05 16.13
C VAL A 96 -11.67 35.85 17.16
N ILE A 97 -11.00 36.92 16.70
CA ILE A 97 -10.28 37.85 17.57
C ILE A 97 -11.12 39.11 17.75
N ALA A 98 -11.57 39.36 18.98
CA ALA A 98 -12.19 40.63 19.35
C ALA A 98 -11.12 41.59 19.89
N PHE A 99 -11.23 42.88 19.54
CA PHE A 99 -10.26 43.91 19.91
C PHE A 99 -10.99 45.06 20.63
N ASP A 100 -10.46 45.49 21.78
CA ASP A 100 -10.94 46.70 22.44
C ASP A 100 -10.41 47.95 21.71
N VAL A 101 -11.27 48.95 21.55
CA VAL A 101 -10.99 50.25 20.93
C VAL A 101 -11.35 51.41 21.87
N SER A 102 -11.49 51.13 23.16
CA SER A 102 -11.71 52.14 24.19
C SER A 102 -10.56 53.16 24.27
N LEU A 103 -10.84 54.34 24.82
CA LEU A 103 -9.83 55.40 25.08
C LEU A 103 -8.64 54.88 25.91
N SER A 104 -8.86 53.88 26.77
CA SER A 104 -7.79 53.27 27.55
C SER A 104 -6.72 52.57 26.69
N MET A 105 -7.03 52.26 25.44
CA MET A 105 -6.10 51.64 24.49
C MET A 105 -5.14 52.65 23.83
N ASP A 106 -5.38 53.95 24.03
CA ASP A 106 -4.51 55.04 23.53
C ASP A 106 -3.39 55.42 24.51
N ILE A 107 -3.32 54.75 25.68
CA ILE A 107 -2.33 54.98 26.72
C ILE A 107 -0.97 54.43 26.30
N ASP A 108 0.08 55.24 26.49
CA ASP A 108 1.49 54.92 26.19
C ASP A 108 2.20 54.23 27.37
N ASP A 109 1.72 53.05 27.77
CA ASP A 109 2.29 52.28 28.88
C ASP A 109 3.13 51.08 28.45
N PHE A 110 3.22 50.80 27.15
CA PHE A 110 4.16 49.82 26.60
C PHE A 110 5.42 50.51 26.07
N GLN A 111 6.49 49.72 25.89
CA GLN A 111 7.71 50.18 25.24
C GLN A 111 8.15 49.19 24.15
N GLN A 112 8.60 49.71 23.01
CA GLN A 112 9.22 48.93 21.95
C GLN A 112 10.44 49.68 21.42
N ASN A 113 11.59 48.99 21.36
CA ASN A 113 12.87 49.57 20.94
C ASN A 113 13.26 50.85 21.73
N GLY A 114 12.86 50.95 23.00
CA GLY A 114 13.15 52.11 23.86
C GLY A 114 12.21 53.31 23.72
N TYR A 115 11.21 53.23 22.84
CA TYR A 115 10.18 54.27 22.68
C TYR A 115 8.86 53.83 23.31
N ALA A 116 8.13 54.78 23.90
CA ALA A 116 6.79 54.54 24.40
C ALA A 116 5.84 54.19 23.25
N LEU A 117 4.95 53.23 23.50
CA LEU A 117 4.04 52.64 22.51
C LEU A 117 2.65 52.50 23.12
N LYS A 118 1.64 52.91 22.36
CA LYS A 118 0.24 52.73 22.74
C LYS A 118 -0.15 51.26 22.83
N ARG A 119 -1.03 50.91 23.76
CA ARG A 119 -1.60 49.55 23.90
C ARG A 119 -2.15 48.99 22.59
N ILE A 120 -2.90 49.81 21.86
CA ILE A 120 -3.49 49.41 20.57
C ILE A 120 -2.43 48.97 19.56
N HIS A 121 -1.27 49.63 19.54
CA HIS A 121 -0.18 49.30 18.64
C HIS A 121 0.55 48.03 19.09
N ALA A 122 0.80 47.89 20.38
CA ALA A 122 1.39 46.67 20.96
C ALA A 122 0.52 45.43 20.65
N ALA A 123 -0.79 45.52 20.93
CA ALA A 123 -1.72 44.42 20.69
C ALA A 123 -1.85 44.06 19.20
N LYS A 124 -1.83 45.05 18.28
CA LYS A 124 -1.81 44.79 16.83
C LYS A 124 -0.55 44.04 16.40
N GLY A 125 0.60 44.37 16.98
CA GLY A 125 1.86 43.66 16.74
C GLY A 125 1.76 42.19 17.14
N VAL A 126 1.28 41.93 18.35
CA VAL A 126 1.10 40.55 18.87
C VAL A 126 0.11 39.76 18.00
N VAL A 127 -1.02 40.35 17.61
CA VAL A 127 -2.00 39.69 16.74
C VAL A 127 -1.41 39.38 15.36
N LYS A 128 -0.63 40.31 14.79
CA LYS A 128 0.05 40.08 13.50
C LYS A 128 1.04 38.91 13.59
N ASP A 129 1.83 38.85 14.65
CA ASP A 129 2.76 37.74 14.88
C ASP A 129 2.03 36.42 15.14
N PHE A 130 0.87 36.46 15.81
CA PHE A 130 0.01 35.30 16.03
C PHE A 130 -0.53 34.74 14.70
N ILE A 131 -1.02 35.60 13.80
CA ILE A 131 -1.53 35.22 12.46
C ILE A 131 -0.39 34.66 11.59
N ASN A 132 0.78 35.31 11.57
CA ASN A 132 1.92 34.87 10.76
C ASN A 132 2.42 33.47 11.12
N ARG A 133 2.24 33.05 12.39
CA ARG A 133 2.62 31.70 12.86
C ARG A 133 1.58 30.63 12.53
N ARG A 134 0.40 31.01 12.02
CA ARG A 134 -0.76 30.14 11.78
C ARG A 134 -1.31 30.33 10.36
N PRO A 135 -0.55 29.95 9.31
CA PRO A 135 -0.99 30.15 7.92
C PRO A 135 -2.17 29.25 7.51
N ASP A 136 -2.41 28.19 8.28
CA ASP A 136 -3.42 27.16 8.01
C ASP A 136 -4.73 27.40 8.77
N ASP A 137 -4.74 28.27 9.80
CA ASP A 137 -5.93 28.64 10.59
C ASP A 137 -6.67 29.83 9.93
N ARG A 138 -7.96 29.98 10.22
CA ARG A 138 -8.83 31.03 9.64
C ARG A 138 -9.41 31.97 10.67
#